data_AF-A0A536AVZ5-F1
#
_entry.id   AF-A0A536AVZ5-F1
#
_cell.length_a   1.000
_cell.length_b   1.000
_cell.length_c   1.000
_cell.angle_alpha   90.00
_cell.angle_beta   90.00
_cell.angle_gamma   90.00
#
_symmetry.space_group_name_H-M   'P 1'
#
loop_
_entity.id
_entity.type
_entity.pdbx_description
1 polymer ?
#
loop_
_entity_poly.entity_id
_entity_poly.type
_entity_poly.pdbx_seq_one_letter_code
_entity_poly.pdbx_strand_id
1 'polypeptide(L)'
;MQLDDVQTPALLLNVDGLERNLAKMAKLARGGGKALRPHSKTHKSPVIAKKQVALGAVGICTAKVGEAEIMVANGVDETPDRMS
;
A
#
# COMPACT_ATOMS: atom_id res chain seq x y z
N MET A 1 19.25 13.82 -9.37
CA MET A 1 19.34 12.54 -10.09
C MET A 1 18.38 12.65 -11.25
N GLN A 2 18.89 12.64 -12.46
CA GLN A 2 18.10 12.59 -13.68
C GLN A 2 17.74 11.14 -14.00
N LEU A 3 16.72 10.92 -14.84
CA LEU A 3 16.29 9.58 -15.23
C LEU A 3 17.42 8.79 -15.89
N ASP A 4 18.23 9.47 -16.70
CA ASP A 4 19.35 8.88 -17.45
C ASP A 4 20.53 8.47 -16.55
N ASP A 5 20.57 8.94 -15.29
CA ASP A 5 21.60 8.55 -14.31
C ASP A 5 21.31 7.17 -13.68
N VAL A 6 20.11 6.62 -13.88
CA VAL A 6 19.68 5.35 -13.27
C VAL A 6 20.32 4.18 -14.02
N GLN A 7 21.13 3.40 -13.31
CA GLN A 7 21.72 2.18 -13.86
C GLN A 7 20.63 1.14 -14.17
N THR A 8 20.57 0.71 -15.43
CA THR A 8 19.60 -0.29 -15.90
C THR A 8 20.14 -1.73 -15.72
N PRO A 9 19.28 -2.72 -15.43
CA PRO A 9 17.82 -2.62 -15.33
C PRO A 9 17.37 -2.06 -13.97
N ALA A 10 16.40 -1.14 -14.01
CA ALA A 10 15.79 -0.57 -12.83
C ALA A 10 14.27 -0.57 -12.94
N LEU A 11 13.58 -0.89 -11.82
CA LEU A 11 12.14 -0.71 -11.69
C LEU A 11 11.88 0.70 -11.16
N LEU A 12 11.26 1.53 -12.00
CA LEU A 12 10.90 2.91 -11.66
C LEU A 12 9.40 3.04 -11.42
N LEU A 13 9.04 3.92 -10.48
CA LEU A 13 7.66 4.17 -10.10
C LEU A 13 7.32 5.65 -10.29
N ASN A 14 6.29 5.94 -11.07
CA ASN A 14 5.72 7.28 -11.14
C ASN A 14 4.93 7.56 -9.85
N VAL A 15 5.49 8.40 -8.98
CA VAL A 15 4.92 8.73 -7.67
C VAL A 15 3.56 9.42 -7.79
N ASP A 16 3.42 10.41 -8.69
CA ASP A 16 2.13 11.09 -8.90
C ASP A 16 1.06 10.14 -9.43
N GLY A 17 1.46 9.19 -10.29
CA GLY A 17 0.60 8.12 -10.78
C GLY A 17 0.15 7.19 -9.64
N LEU A 18 1.09 6.77 -8.79
CA LEU A 18 0.82 5.95 -7.61
C LEU A 18 -0.17 6.67 -6.69
N GLU A 19 0.11 7.90 -6.30
CA GLU A 19 -0.68 8.64 -5.31
C GLU A 19 -2.10 8.91 -5.81
N ARG A 20 -2.27 9.26 -7.09
CA ARG A 20 -3.59 9.37 -7.73
C ARG A 20 -4.35 8.05 -7.67
N ASN A 21 -3.70 6.92 -7.96
CA ASN A 21 -4.34 5.61 -7.93
C ASN A 21 -4.77 5.20 -6.52
N LEU A 22 -3.91 5.44 -5.52
CA LEU A 22 -4.22 5.16 -4.12
C LEU A 22 -5.41 6.00 -3.64
N ALA A 23 -5.40 7.31 -3.91
CA ALA A 23 -6.48 8.22 -3.54
C ALA A 23 -7.81 7.85 -4.23
N LYS A 24 -7.76 7.49 -5.51
CA LYS A 24 -8.95 7.05 -6.27
C LYS A 24 -9.61 5.84 -5.63
N MET A 25 -8.83 4.82 -5.27
CA MET A 25 -9.36 3.59 -4.65
C MET A 25 -9.91 3.84 -3.24
N ALA A 26 -9.21 4.64 -2.43
CA ALA A 26 -9.69 5.03 -1.12
C ALA A 26 -11.02 5.80 -1.19
N LYS A 27 -11.13 6.76 -2.12
CA LYS A 27 -12.37 7.52 -2.36
C LYS A 27 -13.51 6.61 -2.82
N LEU A 28 -13.23 5.68 -3.74
CA LEU A 28 -14.24 4.74 -4.24
C LEU A 28 -14.79 3.86 -3.12
N ALA A 29 -13.92 3.28 -2.28
CA ALA A 29 -14.34 2.44 -1.16
C ALA A 29 -15.17 3.23 -0.14
N ARG A 30 -14.72 4.43 0.22
CA ARG A 30 -15.43 5.33 1.14
C ARG A 30 -16.80 5.75 0.61
N GLY A 31 -16.88 6.17 -0.65
CA GLY A 31 -18.14 6.56 -1.30
C GLY A 31 -19.13 5.39 -1.42
N GLY A 32 -18.63 4.15 -1.50
CA GLY A 32 -19.45 2.95 -1.50
C GLY A 32 -19.77 2.36 -0.12
N GLY A 33 -19.33 3.01 0.97
CA GLY A 33 -19.51 2.52 2.36
C GLY A 33 -18.78 1.21 2.66
N LYS A 34 -17.73 0.86 1.91
CA LYS A 34 -17.00 -0.40 2.05
C LYS A 34 -15.63 -0.19 2.70
N ALA A 35 -15.21 -1.16 3.49
CA ALA A 35 -13.83 -1.24 3.93
C ALA A 35 -12.92 -1.66 2.77
N LEU A 36 -11.75 -1.04 2.67
CA LEU A 36 -10.73 -1.38 1.68
C LEU A 36 -9.60 -2.15 2.36
N ARG A 37 -9.28 -3.35 1.87
CA ARG A 37 -8.12 -4.14 2.30
C ARG A 37 -7.27 -4.52 1.06
N PRO A 38 -6.32 -3.66 0.63
CA PRO A 38 -5.56 -3.86 -0.59
C PRO A 38 -4.67 -5.10 -0.53
N HIS A 39 -4.44 -5.73 -1.68
CA HIS A 39 -3.55 -6.89 -1.77
C HIS A 39 -2.11 -6.45 -2.10
N SER A 40 -1.17 -6.79 -1.23
CA SER A 40 0.23 -6.36 -1.35
C SER A 40 1.04 -7.13 -2.40
N LYS A 41 0.52 -8.24 -2.96
CA LYS A 41 1.28 -9.12 -3.88
C LYS A 41 1.88 -8.38 -5.09
N THR A 42 1.23 -7.28 -5.50
CA THR A 42 1.63 -6.48 -6.65
C THR A 42 2.90 -5.67 -6.39
N HIS A 43 3.05 -5.09 -5.19
CA HIS A 43 4.15 -4.19 -4.88
C HIS A 43 5.14 -4.74 -3.86
N LYS A 44 4.71 -5.67 -2.99
CA LYS A 44 5.50 -6.29 -1.92
C LYS A 44 6.31 -5.31 -1.07
N SER A 45 5.83 -4.07 -1.00
CA SER A 45 6.50 -2.93 -0.37
C SER A 45 5.71 -2.45 0.83
N PRO A 46 6.28 -2.51 2.05
CA PRO A 46 5.68 -1.94 3.25
C PRO A 46 5.44 -0.43 3.15
N VAL A 47 6.29 0.29 2.41
CA VAL A 47 6.13 1.74 2.20
C VAL A 47 4.82 2.06 1.49
N ILE A 48 4.49 1.32 0.43
CA ILE A 48 3.22 1.50 -0.30
C ILE A 48 2.03 1.04 0.55
N ALA A 49 2.18 -0.05 1.31
CA ALA A 49 1.16 -0.53 2.22
C ALA A 49 0.81 0.52 3.30
N LYS A 50 1.82 1.18 3.88
CA LYS A 50 1.60 2.29 4.83
C LYS A 50 0.83 3.45 4.20
N LYS A 51 1.17 3.84 2.96
CA LYS A 51 0.40 4.87 2.23
C LYS A 51 -1.06 4.47 2.06
N GLN A 52 -1.36 3.19 1.79
CA GLN A 52 -2.73 2.69 1.70
C GLN A 52 -3.46 2.75 3.04
N VAL A 53 -2.82 2.31 4.13
CA VAL A 53 -3.38 2.37 5.49
C VAL A 53 -3.64 3.82 5.91
N ALA A 54 -2.70 4.74 5.64
CA ALA A 54 -2.88 6.16 5.92
C ALA A 54 -4.07 6.81 5.18
N LEU A 55 -4.50 6.23 4.05
CA LEU A 55 -5.67 6.67 3.29
C LEU A 55 -6.99 6.03 3.78
N GLY A 56 -6.92 5.21 4.83
CA GLY A 56 -8.07 4.57 5.48
C GLY A 56 -8.32 3.12 5.07
N ALA A 57 -7.33 2.43 4.52
CA ALA A 57 -7.41 0.98 4.38
C ALA A 57 -7.42 0.32 5.77
N VAL A 58 -8.24 -0.72 5.96
CA VAL A 58 -8.40 -1.42 7.25
C VAL A 58 -7.33 -2.49 7.50
N GLY A 59 -6.23 -2.42 6.75
CA GLY A 59 -5.17 -3.43 6.70
C GLY A 59 -4.83 -3.83 5.26
N ILE A 60 -4.07 -4.91 5.11
CA ILE A 60 -3.62 -5.43 3.82
C ILE A 60 -3.76 -6.95 3.72
N CYS A 61 -3.91 -7.47 2.49
CA CYS A 61 -3.86 -8.90 2.20
C CYS A 61 -2.50 -9.27 1.61
N THR A 62 -1.87 -10.34 2.11
CA THR A 62 -0.63 -10.90 1.57
C THR A 62 -0.88 -12.25 0.92
N ALA A 63 -0.01 -12.70 0.01
CA ALA A 63 -0.19 -13.98 -0.67
C ALA A 63 0.50 -15.15 0.07
N LYS A 64 1.49 -14.84 0.92
CA LYS A 64 2.29 -15.81 1.68
C LYS A 64 2.55 -15.29 3.09
N VAL A 65 2.77 -16.21 4.03
CA VAL A 65 3.08 -15.87 5.44
C VAL A 65 4.35 -15.02 5.53
N GLY A 66 5.41 -15.35 4.80
CA GLY A 66 6.63 -14.54 4.79
C GLY A 66 6.44 -13.10 4.26
N GLU A 67 5.44 -12.86 3.41
CA GLU A 67 5.09 -11.50 3.02
C GLU A 67 4.39 -10.76 4.16
N ALA A 68 3.57 -11.44 4.97
CA ALA A 68 2.94 -10.87 6.16
C ALA A 68 3.98 -10.52 7.24
N GLU A 69 4.95 -11.42 7.48
CA GLU A 69 6.03 -11.21 8.45
C GLU A 69 6.82 -9.92 8.15
N ILE A 70 7.19 -9.70 6.88
CA ILE A 70 7.89 -8.48 6.46
C ILE A 70 7.01 -7.23 6.68
N MET A 71 5.72 -7.31 6.41
CA MET A 71 4.79 -6.19 6.57
C MET A 71 4.66 -5.80 8.05
N VAL A 72 4.41 -6.78 8.92
CA VAL A 72 4.31 -6.58 10.37
C VAL A 72 5.62 -6.04 10.95
N ALA A 73 6.76 -6.63 10.57
CA ALA A 73 8.07 -6.16 11.02
C ALA A 73 8.37 -4.70 10.62
N ASN A 74 7.68 -4.21 9.59
CA ASN A 74 7.78 -2.83 9.15
C ASN A 74 6.66 -1.93 9.70
N GLY A 75 5.84 -2.38 10.66
CA GLY A 75 4.75 -1.58 11.23
C GLY A 75 3.56 -1.40 10.28
N VAL A 76 3.28 -2.43 9.49
CA VAL A 76 2.03 -2.59 8.74
C VAL A 76 1.27 -3.75 9.39
N ASP A 77 0.77 -3.49 10.58
CA ASP A 77 -0.13 -4.36 11.33
C ASP A 77 -1.58 -3.94 11.11
N GLU A 78 -2.52 -4.81 11.50
CA GLU A 78 -3.92 -4.41 11.54
C GLU A 78 -4.06 -3.21 12.48
N THR A 79 -4.63 -2.12 12.00
CA THR A 79 -4.90 -0.95 12.83
C THR A 79 -5.68 -1.37 14.07
N PRO A 80 -5.26 -0.93 15.28
CA PRO A 80 -5.95 -1.27 16.51
C PRO A 80 -7.33 -0.59 16.53
N ASP A 81 -8.31 -1.37 16.98
CA ASP A 81 -9.53 -0.93 17.66
C ASP A 81 -10.56 -0.09 16.86
N ARG A 82 -11.61 -0.76 16.37
CA ARG A 82 -12.91 -0.14 16.01
C ARG A 82 -13.90 -0.20 17.17
N MET A 83 -13.44 0.00 18.40
CA MET A 83 -14.23 0.06 19.62
C MET A 83 -13.84 1.29 20.48
N SER A 84 -13.90 2.47 19.86
CA SER A 84 -14.20 3.73 20.55
C SER A 84 -14.96 4.67 19.62
#